data_AF-A0AA93CGN5-F1
#
_entry.id   AF-A0AA93CGN5-F1
#
_cell.length_a   1.000
_cell.length_b   1.000
_cell.length_c   1.000
_cell.angle_alpha   90.00
_cell.angle_beta   90.00
_cell.angle_gamma   90.00
#
_symmetry.space_group_name_H-M   'P 1'
#
loop_
_entity.id
_entity.type
_entity.pdbx_description
1 polymer ?
#
loop_
_entity_poly.entity_id
_entity_poly.type
_entity_poly.pdbx_seq_one_letter_code
_entity_poly.pdbx_strand_id
1 'polypeptide(L)'
;MSNIYGQENNKIYLNRAHNYSTTYSYQVGELILKSDSTFISKSYQTSKKNWRNYKDVKPEIDSGRITRKGKFHILTEYRNGNKTNYTWTVKITDNSIVFFYPNRRGELRKTVRYKRILINK
;
A
#
# COMPACT_ATOMS: atom_id res chain seq x y z
N MET A 1 17.60 -29.26 10.15
CA MET A 1 16.13 -29.29 10.00
C MET A 1 15.72 -28.19 9.05
N SER A 2 15.25 -28.58 7.86
CA SER A 2 14.87 -27.73 6.72
C SER A 2 13.48 -27.14 6.90
N ASN A 3 13.38 -25.83 7.17
CA ASN A 3 12.11 -25.09 7.11
C ASN A 3 11.92 -24.56 5.68
N ILE A 4 11.26 -25.34 4.83
CA ILE A 4 10.86 -24.91 3.49
C ILE A 4 9.32 -24.88 3.46
N TYR A 5 8.75 -23.80 2.93
CA TYR A 5 7.33 -23.62 2.55
C TYR A 5 6.34 -23.02 3.57
N GLY A 6 6.77 -22.04 4.36
CA GLY A 6 5.90 -20.91 4.69
C GLY A 6 5.85 -19.95 3.50
N GLN A 7 5.19 -20.33 2.40
CA GLN A 7 4.93 -19.38 1.31
C GLN A 7 3.97 -18.33 1.88
N GLU A 8 4.50 -17.23 2.44
CA GLU A 8 3.68 -16.15 2.97
C GLU A 8 2.64 -15.78 1.90
N ASN A 9 1.36 -15.95 2.22
CA ASN A 9 0.22 -15.61 1.35
C ASN A 9 0.05 -14.08 1.25
N ASN A 10 1.16 -13.40 0.95
CA ASN A 10 1.25 -11.97 0.84
C ASN A 10 0.34 -11.52 -0.30
N LYS A 11 -0.61 -10.65 0.03
CA LYS A 11 -1.50 -10.05 -0.96
C LYS A 11 -0.91 -8.74 -1.41
N ILE A 12 -0.55 -8.67 -2.68
CA ILE A 12 0.08 -7.49 -3.27
C ILE A 12 -0.96 -6.72 -4.07
N TYR A 13 -1.03 -5.43 -3.81
CA TYR A 13 -1.94 -4.53 -4.50
C TYR A 13 -1.15 -3.40 -5.13
N LEU A 14 -1.56 -2.98 -6.31
CA LEU A 14 -0.89 -1.96 -7.12
C LEU A 14 -1.83 -0.78 -7.34
N ASN A 15 -1.30 0.43 -7.15
CA ASN A 15 -1.89 1.67 -7.64
C ASN A 15 -0.87 2.40 -8.54
N ARG A 16 -1.39 3.23 -9.43
CA ARG A 16 -0.60 4.14 -10.23
C ARG A 16 -1.31 5.48 -10.28
N ALA A 17 -0.59 6.56 -10.05
CA ALA A 17 -1.16 7.89 -10.00
C ALA A 17 -0.21 8.91 -10.65
N HIS A 18 -0.78 10.00 -11.16
CA HIS A 18 0.02 11.18 -11.48
C HIS A 18 0.46 11.83 -10.17
N ASN A 19 1.73 12.19 -10.08
CA ASN A 19 2.32 12.90 -8.95
C ASN A 19 2.71 14.32 -9.39
N TYR A 20 1.85 15.30 -9.16
CA TYR A 20 2.06 16.69 -9.64
C TYR A 20 3.07 17.49 -8.81
N SER A 21 3.56 16.96 -7.68
CA SER A 21 4.47 17.66 -6.78
C SER A 21 5.96 17.37 -7.01
N THR A 22 6.31 16.57 -8.03
CA THR A 22 7.71 16.26 -8.35
C THR A 22 7.97 16.34 -9.86
N THR A 23 9.25 16.50 -10.24
CA THR A 23 9.71 16.40 -11.63
C THR A 23 9.38 15.04 -12.27
N TYR A 24 9.20 14.00 -11.45
CA TYR A 24 8.68 12.69 -11.86
C TYR A 24 7.15 12.69 -11.74
N SER A 25 6.49 13.03 -12.83
CA SER A 25 5.04 13.26 -12.86
C SER A 25 4.17 12.00 -12.61
N TYR A 26 4.75 10.85 -12.25
CA TYR A 26 4.05 9.58 -12.08
C TYR A 26 4.61 8.75 -10.92
N GLN A 27 3.74 8.08 -10.20
CA GLN A 27 4.09 7.20 -9.08
C GLN A 27 3.41 5.85 -9.24
N VAL A 28 4.14 4.78 -8.94
CA VAL A 28 3.59 3.44 -8.76
C VAL A 28 3.66 3.10 -7.27
N GLY A 29 2.53 2.71 -6.69
CA GLY A 29 2.44 2.29 -5.30
C GLY A 29 2.18 0.79 -5.22
N GLU A 30 3.01 0.06 -4.48
CA GLU A 30 2.71 -1.31 -4.05
C GLU A 30 2.30 -1.30 -2.58
N LEU A 31 1.26 -2.05 -2.25
CA LEU A 31 0.87 -2.32 -0.87
C LEU A 31 0.81 -3.84 -0.69
N ILE A 32 1.66 -4.34 0.20
CA ILE A 32 1.82 -5.76 0.49
C ILE A 32 1.21 -6.00 1.86
N LEU A 33 0.13 -6.78 1.92
CA LEU A 33 -0.48 -7.21 3.18
C LEU A 33 0.02 -8.60 3.54
N LYS A 34 0.55 -8.74 4.76
CA LYS A 34 1.03 -10.01 5.30
C LYS A 34 -0.04 -10.68 6.16
N SER A 35 0.08 -11.98 6.36
CA SER A 35 -0.87 -12.78 7.16
C SER A 35 -0.84 -12.43 8.66
N ASP A 36 0.26 -11.86 9.16
CA ASP A 36 0.44 -11.42 10.54
C ASP A 36 -0.18 -10.04 10.85
N SER A 37 -1.05 -9.54 9.96
CA SER A 37 -1.66 -8.21 10.03
C SER A 37 -0.67 -7.05 9.98
N THR A 38 0.50 -7.25 9.37
CA THR A 38 1.41 -6.16 8.99
C THR A 38 1.28 -5.80 7.51
N PHE A 39 1.78 -4.62 7.16
CA PHE A 39 1.88 -4.20 5.76
C PHE A 39 3.24 -3.62 5.44
N ILE A 40 3.60 -3.68 4.17
CA ILE A 40 4.70 -2.93 3.56
C ILE A 40 4.11 -2.08 2.44
N SER A 41 4.37 -0.78 2.47
CA SER A 41 4.07 0.14 1.37
C SER A 41 5.36 0.46 0.63
N LYS A 42 5.33 0.41 -0.69
CA LYS A 42 6.45 0.84 -1.54
C LYS A 42 5.97 1.89 -2.52
N SER A 43 6.70 3.00 -2.59
CA SER A 43 6.44 4.14 -3.46
C SER A 43 7.58 4.29 -4.45
N TYR A 44 7.27 4.12 -5.74
CA TYR A 44 8.22 4.21 -6.84
C TYR A 44 7.94 5.47 -7.64
N GLN A 45 8.86 6.43 -7.62
CA GLN A 45 8.78 7.62 -8.48
C GLN A 45 9.26 7.26 -9.89
N THR A 46 8.44 7.52 -10.91
CA THR A 46 8.75 7.13 -12.28
C THR A 46 8.12 8.11 -13.28
N SER A 47 8.24 7.83 -14.58
CA SER A 47 7.53 8.56 -15.62
C SER A 47 6.33 7.76 -16.11
N LYS A 48 5.32 8.45 -16.63
CA LYS A 48 4.16 7.79 -17.25
C LYS A 48 4.55 6.89 -18.43
N LYS A 49 5.68 7.16 -19.10
CA LYS A 49 6.19 6.33 -20.20
C LYS A 49 6.84 5.04 -19.71
N ASN A 50 7.55 5.10 -18.58
CA ASN A 50 8.41 4.01 -18.10
C ASN A 50 7.83 3.24 -16.91
N TRP A 51 6.58 3.52 -16.50
CA TRP A 51 5.99 2.93 -15.29
C TRP A 51 5.98 1.40 -15.26
N ARG A 52 6.03 0.71 -16.41
CA ARG A 52 6.09 -0.76 -16.46
C ARG A 52 7.39 -1.33 -15.89
N ASN A 53 8.47 -0.56 -15.95
CA ASN A 53 9.79 -0.91 -15.43
C ASN A 53 10.01 -0.29 -14.04
N TYR A 54 8.94 0.07 -13.32
CA TYR A 54 9.04 0.73 -12.01
C TYR A 54 9.86 -0.07 -10.99
N LYS A 55 9.95 -1.40 -11.14
CA LYS A 55 10.74 -2.27 -10.27
C LYS A 55 12.25 -2.05 -10.36
N ASP A 56 12.74 -1.41 -11.43
CA ASP A 56 14.15 -1.04 -11.60
C ASP A 56 14.50 0.23 -10.79
N VAL A 57 13.48 0.94 -10.29
CA VAL A 57 13.65 2.14 -9.46
C VAL A 57 13.67 1.74 -7.99
N LYS A 58 14.58 2.35 -7.22
CA LYS A 58 14.60 2.20 -5.76
C LYS A 58 13.33 2.84 -5.15
N PRO A 59 12.50 2.08 -4.43
CA PRO A 59 11.31 2.64 -3.78
C PRO A 59 11.64 3.32 -2.46
N GLU A 60 10.80 4.27 -2.08
CA GLU A 60 10.58 4.62 -0.68
C GLU A 60 9.74 3.51 -0.03
N ILE A 61 10.12 3.08 1.17
CA ILE A 61 9.51 1.95 1.85
C ILE A 61 9.02 2.38 3.22
N ASP A 62 7.72 2.17 3.46
CA ASP A 62 7.10 2.30 4.77
C ASP A 62 6.55 0.94 5.20
N SER A 63 6.42 0.75 6.51
CA SER A 63 5.84 -0.48 7.06
C SER A 63 4.98 -0.17 8.27
N GLY A 64 4.10 -1.10 8.63
CA GLY A 64 3.22 -0.87 9.76
C GLY A 64 2.27 -2.00 10.05
N ARG A 65 1.28 -1.71 10.90
CA ARG A 65 0.28 -2.66 11.39
C ARG A 65 -1.10 -2.32 10.87
N ILE A 66 -1.90 -3.35 10.66
CA ILE A 66 -3.30 -3.29 10.22
C ILE A 66 -4.17 -3.61 11.43
N THR A 67 -5.16 -2.76 11.71
CA THR A 67 -6.16 -3.00 12.76
C THR A 67 -7.56 -2.87 12.19
N ARG A 68 -8.45 -3.82 12.48
CA ARG A 68 -9.84 -3.78 12.03
C ARG A 68 -10.66 -2.83 12.90
N LYS A 69 -11.46 -1.97 12.27
CA LYS A 69 -12.42 -1.07 12.94
C LYS A 69 -13.76 -1.12 12.20
N GLY A 70 -14.65 -2.00 12.68
CA GLY A 70 -15.92 -2.29 12.03
C GLY A 70 -15.74 -2.82 10.59
N LYS A 71 -16.30 -2.10 9.61
CA LYS A 71 -16.19 -2.43 8.17
C LYS A 71 -14.90 -1.92 7.51
N PHE A 72 -14.08 -1.18 8.25
CA PHE A 72 -12.82 -0.60 7.77
C PHE A 72 -11.61 -1.23 8.47
N HIS A 73 -10.44 -0.93 7.93
CA HIS A 73 -9.15 -1.22 8.54
C HIS A 73 -8.35 0.08 8.66
N ILE A 74 -7.54 0.18 9.70
CA ILE A 74 -6.61 1.28 9.92
C ILE A 74 -5.20 0.74 9.71
N LEU A 75 -4.49 1.30 8.74
CA LEU A 75 -3.07 1.08 8.54
C LEU A 75 -2.35 2.13 9.36
N THR A 76 -1.49 1.71 10.28
CA THR A 76 -0.67 2.60 11.12
C THR A 76 0.78 2.36 10.78
N GLU A 77 1.50 3.38 10.35
CA GLU A 77 2.92 3.29 10.09
C GLU A 77 3.72 3.14 11.39
N TYR A 78 4.78 2.32 11.33
CA TYR A 78 5.78 2.18 12.38
C TYR A 78 7.16 2.49 11.81
N ARG A 79 7.95 3.28 12.53
CA ARG A 79 9.34 3.60 12.19
C ARG A 79 10.24 3.22 13.37
N ASN A 80 11.24 2.37 13.13
CA ASN A 80 12.16 1.88 14.16
C ASN A 80 11.43 1.30 15.40
N GLY A 81 10.36 0.52 15.16
CA GLY A 81 9.54 -0.08 16.21
C GLY A 81 8.53 0.86 16.87
N ASN A 82 8.58 2.16 16.60
CA ASN A 82 7.69 3.16 17.19
C ASN A 82 6.51 3.48 16.28
N LYS A 83 5.31 3.54 16.87
CA LYS A 83 4.09 3.96 16.18
C LYS A 83 4.20 5.43 15.77
N THR A 84 3.86 5.76 14.53
CA THR A 84 3.78 7.15 14.08
C THR A 84 2.35 7.67 14.08
N ASN A 85 2.19 8.97 13.78
CA ASN A 85 0.88 9.60 13.60
C ASN A 85 0.30 9.37 12.19
N TYR A 86 1.06 8.73 11.30
CA TYR A 86 0.59 8.42 9.95
C TYR A 86 -0.31 7.20 9.98
N THR A 87 -1.60 7.47 9.75
CA THR A 87 -2.63 6.43 9.68
C THR A 87 -3.48 6.59 8.44
N TRP A 88 -3.90 5.47 7.87
CA TRP A 88 -4.78 5.44 6.71
C TRP A 88 -6.01 4.59 6.99
N THR A 89 -7.19 5.15 6.73
CA THR A 89 -8.44 4.39 6.78
C THR A 89 -8.69 3.73 5.43
N VAL A 90 -8.85 2.42 5.42
CA VAL A 90 -9.05 1.66 4.18
C VAL A 90 -10.19 0.65 4.30
N LYS A 91 -10.77 0.32 3.15
CA LYS A 91 -11.58 -0.90 2.99
C LYS A 91 -10.76 -1.91 2.20
N ILE A 92 -10.52 -3.07 2.79
CA ILE A 92 -9.76 -4.17 2.19
C ILE A 92 -10.76 -5.22 1.70
N THR A 93 -10.59 -5.64 0.46
CA THR A 93 -11.29 -6.76 -0.17
C THR A 93 -10.24 -7.65 -0.81
N ASP A 94 -10.60 -8.88 -1.17
CA ASP A 94 -9.64 -9.80 -1.80
C ASP A 94 -9.04 -9.23 -3.10
N ASN A 95 -9.80 -8.40 -3.82
CA ASN A 95 -9.42 -7.86 -5.13
C ASN A 95 -8.90 -6.41 -5.09
N SER A 96 -9.11 -5.68 -4.00
CA SER A 96 -8.72 -4.27 -3.94
C SER A 96 -8.64 -3.70 -2.53
N ILE A 97 -7.85 -2.64 -2.39
CA ILE A 97 -7.80 -1.77 -1.21
C ILE A 97 -8.26 -0.38 -1.66
N VAL A 98 -9.23 0.19 -0.95
CA VAL A 98 -9.73 1.54 -1.20
C VAL A 98 -9.43 2.40 0.01
N PHE A 99 -8.71 3.50 -0.20
CA PHE A 99 -8.39 4.47 0.83
C PHE A 99 -9.50 5.49 0.97
N PHE A 100 -9.66 5.97 2.20
CA PHE A 100 -10.63 6.99 2.55
C PHE A 100 -9.95 8.12 3.31
N TYR A 101 -10.36 9.34 2.99
CA TYR A 101 -9.95 10.55 3.71
C TYR A 101 -11.20 11.34 4.11
N PRO A 102 -11.27 11.89 5.33
CA PRO A 102 -12.39 12.73 5.73
C PRO A 102 -12.40 14.04 4.93
N ASN A 103 -13.55 14.44 4.40
CA ASN A 103 -13.72 15.79 3.86
C ASN A 103 -13.82 16.83 5.00
N ARG A 104 -13.99 18.11 4.67
CA ARG A 104 -14.15 19.20 5.65
C ARG A 104 -15.32 19.00 6.64
N ARG A 105 -16.28 18.13 6.32
CA ARG A 105 -17.44 17.79 7.17
C ARG A 105 -17.23 16.50 7.97
N GLY A 106 -16.04 15.89 7.90
CA GLY A 106 -15.73 14.62 8.56
C GLY A 106 -16.23 13.36 7.85
N GLU A 107 -16.87 13.50 6.68
CA GLU A 107 -17.37 12.35 5.93
C GLU A 107 -16.22 11.67 5.17
N LEU A 108 -16.12 10.35 5.30
CA LEU A 108 -15.11 9.58 4.57
C LEU A 108 -15.40 9.55 3.06
N ARG A 109 -14.48 10.08 2.26
CA ARG A 109 -14.50 10.04 0.79
C ARG A 109 -13.42 9.11 0.27
N LYS A 110 -13.74 8.33 -0.76
CA LYS A 110 -12.76 7.47 -1.45
C LYS A 110 -11.71 8.34 -2.14
N THR A 111 -10.43 7.99 -1.99
CA THR A 111 -9.34 8.73 -2.60
C THR A 111 -8.61 7.89 -3.64
N VAL A 112 -7.88 6.87 -3.19
CA VAL A 112 -7.07 6.01 -4.05
C VAL A 112 -7.54 4.55 -3.96
N ARG A 113 -7.47 3.85 -5.10
CA ARG A 113 -7.76 2.42 -5.19
C ARG A 113 -6.54 1.66 -5.68
N TYR A 114 -6.13 0.68 -4.89
CA TYR A 114 -5.15 -0.32 -5.28
C TYR A 114 -5.89 -1.58 -5.74
N LYS A 115 -5.43 -2.20 -6.83
CA LYS A 115 -5.97 -3.46 -7.35
C LYS A 115 -5.02 -4.60 -7.03
N ARG A 116 -5.55 -5.76 -6.61
CA ARG A 116 -4.72 -6.94 -6.36
C ARG A 116 -4.02 -7.35 -7.65
N ILE A 117 -2.74 -7.70 -7.56
CA ILE A 117 -2.00 -8.33 -8.64
C ILE A 117 -1.63 -9.75 -8.21
N LEU A 118 -1.72 -10.69 -9.15
CA LEU A 118 -1.20 -12.04 -8.98
C LEU A 118 0.23 -12.02 -9.50
N ILE A 119 1.19 -12.39 -8.66
CA ILE A 119 2.53 -12.70 -9.15
C ILE A 119 2.48 -14.15 -9.60
N ASN A 120 2.43 -14.37 -10.91
CA ASN A 120 2.77 -15.66 -11.47
C ASN A 120 4.28 -15.83 -11.25
N LYS A 121 4.65 -16.85 -10.47
CA LYS A 121 6.05 -17.25 -10.31
C LYS A 121 6.55 -17.93 -11.57
#